data_AF-A0A0B1TPZ9-F1
#
_entry.id   AF-A0A0B1TPZ9-F1
#
_cell.length_a   1.000
_cell.length_b   1.000
_cell.length_c   1.000
_cell.angle_alpha   90.00
_cell.angle_beta   90.00
_cell.angle_gamma   90.00
#
_symmetry.space_group_name_H-M   'P 1'
#
loop_
_entity.id
_entity.type
_entity.pdbx_description
1 polymer ?
#
loop_
_entity_poly.entity_id
_entity_poly.type
_entity_poly.pdbx_seq_one_letter_code
_entity_poly.pdbx_strand_id
1 'polypeptide(L)'
;MDLMLRVFEKYGASSNPANFNIYKAILDRTVEQSFSTPSEEFSRLSPIRDLFLSVYEQLVKENSESRFIFERYVHALHLMTIRSAMEDIQTEDSKQLRLQQSISLLRYSDLIPADRVFFQAGIAAKDADGDYAPLAFLLLNHYLDLVDAIDEGDASLVDYSPFDGTDIPSEVPLPERPWVESSIHEEIKEWVLATSVDDAARRDLKLDSRGLFEATIEANGEKWPECIITGYPITRIRIDFGDLCADKDDLNRFLIAIKTSPTDQLINVQEFMSRWADHPLNMSL
;
A
#
# COMPACT_ATOMS: atom_id res chain seq x y z
N MET A 1 2.21 10.84 20.43
CA MET A 1 1.45 10.60 19.19
C MET A 1 -0.05 10.61 19.50
N ASP A 2 -0.52 9.73 20.40
CA ASP A 2 -1.93 9.63 20.82
C ASP A 2 -2.56 10.97 21.24
N LEU A 3 -1.83 11.85 21.93
CA LEU A 3 -2.37 13.15 22.34
C LEU A 3 -2.62 14.09 21.14
N MET A 4 -1.77 14.07 20.11
CA MET A 4 -1.96 14.93 18.93
C MET A 4 -3.06 14.40 18.01
N LEU A 5 -3.15 13.08 17.81
CA LEU A 5 -4.25 12.48 17.08
C LEU A 5 -5.60 12.75 17.77
N ARG A 6 -5.67 12.60 19.10
CA ARG A 6 -6.86 12.96 19.89
C ARG A 6 -7.21 14.45 19.80
N VAL A 7 -6.23 15.33 19.63
CA VAL A 7 -6.49 16.76 19.40
C VAL A 7 -7.13 16.97 18.03
N PHE A 8 -6.64 16.33 16.97
CA PHE A 8 -7.27 16.44 15.65
C PHE A 8 -8.64 15.76 15.57
N GLU A 9 -8.83 14.63 16.25
CA GLU A 9 -10.15 13.99 16.40
C GLU A 9 -11.14 14.91 17.12
N LYS A 10 -10.69 15.65 18.14
CA LYS A 10 -11.55 16.51 18.96
C LYS A 10 -11.82 17.88 18.34
N TYR A 11 -10.84 18.47 17.67
CA TYR A 11 -10.90 19.86 17.19
C TYR A 11 -10.94 19.98 15.66
N GLY A 12 -10.81 18.87 14.94
CA GLY A 12 -10.71 18.82 13.48
C GLY A 12 -9.28 19.09 12.99
N ALA A 13 -8.96 18.53 11.82
CA ALA A 13 -7.75 18.85 11.08
C ALA A 13 -8.01 20.04 10.16
N SER A 14 -6.97 20.83 9.87
CA SER A 14 -7.07 22.02 9.03
C SER A 14 -6.28 21.83 7.74
N SER A 15 -6.88 22.25 6.62
CA SER A 15 -6.25 22.39 5.30
C SER A 15 -5.11 23.43 5.23
N ASN A 16 -4.80 24.14 6.33
CA ASN A 16 -3.73 25.13 6.34
C ASN A 16 -2.36 24.47 6.07
N PRO A 17 -1.63 24.90 5.02
CA PRO A 17 -0.31 24.35 4.68
C PRO A 17 0.72 24.40 5.82
N ALA A 18 0.59 25.33 6.77
CA ALA A 18 1.45 25.40 7.95
C ALA A 18 1.40 24.13 8.82
N ASN A 19 0.32 23.33 8.71
CA ASN A 19 0.16 22.09 9.47
C ASN A 19 0.65 20.84 8.72
N PHE A 20 0.96 20.92 7.42
CA PHE A 20 1.25 19.73 6.61
C PHE A 20 2.49 18.97 7.12
N ASN A 21 3.53 19.69 7.55
CA ASN A 21 4.72 19.08 8.14
C ASN A 21 4.40 18.31 9.42
N ILE A 22 3.39 18.73 10.18
CA ILE A 22 2.95 18.03 11.40
C ILE A 22 2.23 16.73 10.99
N TYR A 23 1.36 16.78 9.99
CA TYR A 23 0.67 15.59 9.47
C TYR A 23 1.66 14.58 8.91
N LYS A 24 2.64 15.04 8.13
CA LYS A 24 3.72 14.19 7.61
C LYS A 24 4.55 13.57 8.75
N ALA A 25 4.96 14.36 9.74
CA ALA A 25 5.72 13.83 10.87
C ALA A 25 4.94 12.81 11.72
N ILE A 26 3.61 12.91 11.77
CA ILE A 26 2.76 11.89 12.42
C ILE A 26 2.73 10.63 11.56
N LEU A 27 2.54 10.76 10.24
CA LEU A 27 2.57 9.65 9.30
C LEU A 27 3.90 8.91 9.38
N ASP A 28 5.02 9.59 9.13
CA ASP A 28 6.38 9.02 9.07
C ASP A 28 6.65 8.17 10.31
N ARG A 29 6.44 8.74 11.51
CA ARG A 29 6.64 8.04 12.79
C ARG A 29 5.76 6.82 12.97
N THR A 30 4.60 6.76 12.34
CA THR A 30 3.70 5.60 12.42
C THR A 30 4.07 4.53 11.41
N VAL A 31 4.43 4.91 10.18
CA VAL A 31 4.77 3.94 9.12
C VAL A 31 6.20 3.40 9.25
N GLU A 32 7.08 4.06 9.99
CA GLU A 32 8.40 3.55 10.36
C GLU A 32 8.36 2.53 11.53
N GLN A 33 7.23 2.40 12.22
CA GLN A 33 7.08 1.41 13.28
C GLN A 33 6.75 0.04 12.72
N SER A 34 7.38 -0.97 13.30
CA SER A 34 6.95 -2.37 13.20
C SER A 34 5.94 -2.66 14.31
N PHE A 35 4.90 -3.41 13.96
CA PHE A 35 3.79 -3.72 14.85
C PHE A 35 3.79 -5.20 15.20
N SER A 36 3.38 -5.51 16.44
CA SER A 36 3.40 -6.91 16.91
C SER A 36 2.24 -7.71 16.33
N THR A 37 1.14 -7.05 15.96
CA THR A 37 -0.06 -7.68 15.43
C THR A 37 -0.69 -6.82 14.33
N PRO A 38 -1.43 -7.43 13.39
CA PRO A 38 -2.19 -6.66 12.39
C PRO A 38 -3.20 -5.71 13.04
N SER A 39 -3.81 -6.11 14.16
CA SER A 39 -4.77 -5.26 14.86
C SER A 39 -4.14 -4.00 15.46
N GLU A 40 -2.91 -4.10 15.96
CA GLU A 40 -2.15 -2.94 16.40
C GLU A 40 -1.83 -2.01 15.22
N GLU A 41 -1.34 -2.55 14.10
CA GLU A 41 -1.07 -1.78 12.87
C GLU A 41 -2.34 -1.03 12.41
N PHE A 42 -3.46 -1.73 12.31
CA PHE A 42 -4.75 -1.15 11.94
C PHE A 42 -5.13 0.01 12.86
N SER A 43 -5.03 -0.19 14.18
CA SER A 43 -5.41 0.82 15.19
C SER A 43 -4.57 2.09 15.12
N ARG A 44 -3.34 1.99 14.59
CA ARG A 44 -2.43 3.12 14.41
C ARG A 44 -2.63 3.81 13.06
N LEU A 45 -2.95 3.06 12.02
CA LEU A 45 -3.14 3.58 10.67
C LEU A 45 -4.52 4.22 10.47
N SER A 46 -5.60 3.63 10.97
CA SER A 46 -6.96 4.09 10.66
C SER A 46 -7.24 5.54 11.11
N PRO A 47 -6.77 6.05 12.27
CA PRO A 47 -6.97 7.45 12.64
C PRO A 47 -6.18 8.41 11.75
N ILE A 48 -5.00 7.99 11.27
CA ILE A 48 -4.16 8.79 10.37
C ILE A 48 -4.80 8.83 8.98
N ARG A 49 -5.28 7.69 8.47
CA ARG A 49 -6.06 7.61 7.23
C ARG A 49 -7.25 8.57 7.26
N ASP A 50 -8.01 8.58 8.35
CA ASP A 50 -9.19 9.44 8.50
C ASP A 50 -8.82 10.93 8.65
N LEU A 51 -7.69 11.23 9.31
CA LEU A 51 -7.10 12.56 9.39
C LEU A 51 -6.75 13.09 7.98
N PHE A 52 -6.03 12.30 7.19
CA PHE A 52 -5.62 12.70 5.84
C PHE A 52 -6.83 12.85 4.91
N LEU A 53 -7.85 11.99 5.01
CA LEU A 53 -9.09 12.15 4.26
C LEU A 53 -9.80 13.47 4.62
N SER A 54 -9.86 13.81 5.91
CA SER A 54 -10.49 15.05 6.37
C SER A 54 -9.80 16.31 5.85
N VAL A 55 -8.47 16.27 5.68
CA VAL A 55 -7.69 17.36 5.08
C VAL A 55 -7.88 17.38 3.57
N TYR A 56 -7.85 16.22 2.90
CA TYR A 56 -8.12 16.08 1.47
C TYR A 56 -9.49 16.67 1.09
N GLU A 57 -10.55 16.31 1.81
CA GLU A 57 -11.92 16.82 1.59
C GLU A 57 -12.00 18.35 1.67
N GLN A 58 -11.23 18.98 2.57
CA GLN A 58 -11.15 20.44 2.65
C GLN A 58 -10.38 21.04 1.47
N LEU A 59 -9.24 20.45 1.10
CA LEU A 59 -8.43 20.90 -0.04
C LEU A 59 -9.17 20.79 -1.38
N VAL A 60 -10.02 19.76 -1.54
CA VAL A 60 -10.92 19.64 -2.70
C VAL A 60 -11.91 20.79 -2.74
N LYS A 61 -12.58 21.11 -1.63
CA LYS A 61 -13.54 22.23 -1.53
C LYS A 61 -12.88 23.59 -1.79
N GLU A 62 -11.63 23.74 -1.37
CA GLU A 62 -10.81 24.94 -1.58
C GLU A 62 -10.19 25.00 -2.99
N ASN A 63 -10.33 23.94 -3.80
CA ASN A 63 -9.67 23.77 -5.10
C ASN A 63 -8.14 23.97 -5.01
N SER A 64 -7.53 23.58 -3.89
CA SER A 64 -6.09 23.66 -3.66
C SER A 64 -5.34 22.59 -4.46
N GLU A 65 -4.18 22.92 -5.03
CA GLU A 65 -3.32 21.94 -5.72
C GLU A 65 -2.73 20.91 -4.74
N SER A 66 -2.63 21.25 -3.45
CA SER A 66 -2.18 20.30 -2.43
C SER A 66 -3.11 19.09 -2.29
N ARG A 67 -4.33 19.13 -2.84
CA ARG A 67 -5.23 17.97 -2.87
C ARG A 67 -4.59 16.76 -3.54
N PHE A 68 -3.75 16.94 -4.56
CA PHE A 68 -3.18 15.82 -5.33
C PHE A 68 -2.21 14.98 -4.48
N ILE A 69 -1.35 15.63 -3.69
CA ILE A 69 -0.44 14.89 -2.79
C ILE A 69 -1.21 14.27 -1.62
N PHE A 70 -2.23 14.95 -1.10
CA PHE A 70 -3.09 14.39 -0.05
C PHE A 70 -3.90 13.19 -0.55
N GLU A 71 -4.41 13.22 -1.78
CA GLU A 71 -5.06 12.07 -2.42
C GLU A 71 -4.14 10.86 -2.43
N ARG A 72 -2.89 11.01 -2.87
CA ARG A 72 -1.89 9.92 -2.83
C ARG A 72 -1.66 9.39 -1.42
N TYR A 73 -1.57 10.27 -0.42
CA TYR A 73 -1.47 9.83 0.98
C TYR A 73 -2.70 9.04 1.45
N VAL A 74 -3.91 9.50 1.09
CA VAL A 74 -5.15 8.80 1.46
C VAL A 74 -5.19 7.42 0.81
N HIS A 75 -4.79 7.28 -0.46
CA HIS A 75 -4.69 5.97 -1.13
C HIS A 75 -3.68 5.04 -0.44
N ALA A 76 -2.45 5.51 -0.19
CA ALA A 76 -1.43 4.71 0.48
C ALA A 76 -1.91 4.22 1.85
N LEU A 77 -2.41 5.15 2.69
CA LEU A 77 -2.93 4.84 4.02
C LEU A 77 -4.14 3.91 3.95
N HIS A 78 -5.03 4.09 2.98
CA HIS A 78 -6.19 3.23 2.79
C HIS A 78 -5.74 1.79 2.47
N LEU A 79 -4.84 1.60 1.51
CA LEU A 79 -4.30 0.29 1.12
C LEU A 79 -3.57 -0.41 2.27
N MET A 80 -2.77 0.31 3.06
CA MET A 80 -2.15 -0.26 4.27
C MET A 80 -3.22 -0.69 5.30
N THR A 81 -4.25 0.14 5.50
CA THR A 81 -5.30 -0.11 6.50
C THR A 81 -6.22 -1.27 6.11
N ILE A 82 -6.67 -1.34 4.85
CA ILE A 82 -7.52 -2.45 4.38
C ILE A 82 -6.75 -3.77 4.39
N ARG A 83 -5.48 -3.77 4.00
CA ARG A 83 -4.62 -4.96 4.08
C ARG A 83 -4.52 -5.49 5.50
N SER A 84 -4.21 -4.59 6.44
CA SER A 84 -4.13 -4.90 7.87
C SER A 84 -5.47 -5.42 8.44
N ALA A 85 -6.61 -4.86 8.02
CA ALA A 85 -7.94 -5.32 8.42
C ALA A 85 -8.30 -6.72 7.89
N MET A 86 -7.65 -7.16 6.81
CA MET A 86 -7.90 -8.43 6.15
C MET A 86 -6.89 -9.52 6.55
N GLU A 87 -5.85 -9.18 7.31
CA GLU A 87 -4.70 -10.05 7.58
C GLU A 87 -5.11 -11.35 8.29
N ASP A 88 -6.03 -11.28 9.26
CA ASP A 88 -6.51 -12.45 10.00
C ASP A 88 -7.45 -13.35 9.18
N ILE A 89 -7.85 -12.95 7.97
CA ILE A 89 -8.74 -13.71 7.08
C ILE A 89 -7.89 -14.53 6.10
N GLN A 90 -7.84 -15.84 6.34
CA GLN A 90 -6.93 -16.77 5.66
C GLN A 90 -7.52 -17.45 4.40
N THR A 91 -8.65 -16.95 3.88
CA THR A 91 -9.22 -17.45 2.62
C THR A 91 -8.34 -17.07 1.44
N GLU A 92 -8.35 -17.88 0.38
CA GLU A 92 -7.56 -17.59 -0.84
C GLU A 92 -7.95 -16.26 -1.50
N ASP A 93 -9.24 -15.92 -1.52
CA ASP A 93 -9.70 -14.61 -2.00
C ASP A 93 -9.13 -13.44 -1.18
N SER A 94 -9.05 -13.60 0.16
CA SER A 94 -8.49 -12.56 1.02
C SER A 94 -6.98 -12.43 0.84
N LYS A 95 -6.26 -13.55 0.73
CA LYS A 95 -4.81 -13.56 0.41
C LYS A 95 -4.54 -12.89 -0.92
N GLN A 96 -5.36 -13.16 -1.95
CA GLN A 96 -5.24 -12.53 -3.26
C GLN A 96 -5.41 -11.01 -3.19
N LEU A 97 -6.41 -10.52 -2.44
CA LEU A 97 -6.60 -9.08 -2.24
C LEU A 97 -5.40 -8.45 -1.51
N ARG A 98 -4.87 -9.10 -0.46
CA ARG A 98 -3.69 -8.61 0.28
C ARG A 98 -2.41 -8.62 -0.54
N LEU A 99 -2.25 -9.60 -1.42
CA LEU A 99 -1.16 -9.64 -2.40
C LEU A 99 -1.20 -8.40 -3.30
N GLN A 100 -2.36 -8.14 -3.91
CA GLN A 100 -2.54 -6.98 -4.79
C GLN A 100 -2.36 -5.66 -4.03
N GLN A 101 -2.88 -5.54 -2.81
CA GLN A 101 -2.69 -4.36 -1.96
C GLN A 101 -1.20 -4.14 -1.67
N SER A 102 -0.46 -5.21 -1.32
CA SER A 102 0.98 -5.13 -1.02
C SER A 102 1.79 -4.71 -2.24
N ILE A 103 1.49 -5.26 -3.41
CA ILE A 103 2.17 -4.88 -4.67
C ILE A 103 1.83 -3.44 -5.07
N SER A 104 0.57 -3.00 -4.92
CA SER A 104 0.17 -1.62 -5.20
C SER A 104 0.86 -0.59 -4.31
N LEU A 105 1.17 -0.96 -3.05
CA LEU A 105 1.85 -0.09 -2.10
C LEU A 105 3.26 0.32 -2.56
N LEU A 106 3.88 -0.43 -3.48
CA LEU A 106 5.17 -0.06 -4.10
C LEU A 106 5.10 1.30 -4.81
N ARG A 107 3.95 1.67 -5.38
CA ARG A 107 3.74 2.98 -6.06
C ARG A 107 3.76 4.18 -5.11
N TYR A 108 3.78 3.92 -3.80
CA TYR A 108 3.77 4.93 -2.75
C TYR A 108 5.08 4.93 -1.95
N SER A 109 6.14 4.26 -2.43
CA SER A 109 7.45 4.17 -1.77
C SER A 109 8.18 5.51 -1.59
N ASP A 110 7.76 6.56 -2.28
CA ASP A 110 8.21 7.95 -2.07
C ASP A 110 7.50 8.63 -0.88
N LEU A 111 6.37 8.07 -0.43
CA LEU A 111 5.53 8.61 0.64
C LEU A 111 5.62 7.82 1.94
N ILE A 112 5.89 6.52 1.86
CA ILE A 112 6.02 5.58 2.99
C ILE A 112 7.30 4.74 2.84
N PRO A 113 7.89 4.20 3.92
CA PRO A 113 9.19 3.55 3.88
C PRO A 113 9.29 2.46 2.81
N ALA A 114 10.24 2.64 1.88
CA ALA A 114 10.42 1.76 0.74
C ALA A 114 10.78 0.33 1.18
N ASP A 115 11.73 0.17 2.10
CA ASP A 115 12.15 -1.13 2.64
C ASP A 115 10.97 -1.94 3.19
N ARG A 116 10.05 -1.29 3.91
CA ARG A 116 8.81 -1.90 4.40
C ARG A 116 7.93 -2.42 3.26
N VAL A 117 7.61 -1.58 2.27
CA VAL A 117 6.65 -1.96 1.22
C VAL A 117 7.24 -3.02 0.28
N PHE A 118 8.54 -2.95 -0.03
CA PHE A 118 9.23 -3.98 -0.81
C PHE A 118 9.32 -5.30 -0.05
N PHE A 119 9.66 -5.29 1.23
CA PHE A 119 9.63 -6.50 2.07
C PHE A 119 8.23 -7.12 2.08
N GLN A 120 7.20 -6.32 2.37
CA GLN A 120 5.83 -6.81 2.49
C GLN A 120 5.27 -7.35 1.17
N ALA A 121 5.52 -6.66 0.05
CA ALA A 121 5.14 -7.12 -1.28
C ALA A 121 5.91 -8.40 -1.68
N GLY A 122 7.20 -8.46 -1.36
CA GLY A 122 8.04 -9.64 -1.60
C GLY A 122 7.60 -10.88 -0.82
N ILE A 123 7.27 -10.73 0.47
CA ILE A 123 6.70 -11.82 1.28
C ILE A 123 5.35 -12.27 0.73
N ALA A 124 4.45 -11.33 0.42
CA ALA A 124 3.14 -11.69 -0.14
C ALA A 124 3.28 -12.45 -1.48
N ALA A 125 4.18 -12.00 -2.36
CA ALA A 125 4.45 -12.68 -3.62
C ALA A 125 5.11 -14.06 -3.41
N LYS A 126 6.01 -14.18 -2.43
CA LYS A 126 6.65 -15.44 -2.06
C LYS A 126 5.62 -16.47 -1.56
N ASP A 127 4.66 -16.02 -0.74
CA ASP A 127 3.61 -16.87 -0.19
C ASP A 127 2.55 -17.26 -1.25
N ALA A 128 2.34 -16.42 -2.26
CA ALA A 128 1.49 -16.74 -3.41
C ALA A 128 2.11 -17.80 -4.34
N ASP A 129 3.45 -17.88 -4.37
CA ASP A 129 4.23 -18.87 -5.12
C ASP A 129 3.86 -18.91 -6.63
N GLY A 130 4.30 -19.94 -7.35
CA GLY A 130 3.95 -20.19 -8.75
C GLY A 130 4.37 -19.03 -9.65
N ASP A 131 3.39 -18.40 -10.32
CA ASP A 131 3.65 -17.29 -11.24
C ASP A 131 4.14 -16.01 -10.55
N TYR A 132 4.10 -15.94 -9.20
CA TYR A 132 4.61 -14.82 -8.42
C TYR A 132 6.03 -15.05 -7.88
N ALA A 133 6.57 -16.27 -7.95
CA ALA A 133 7.92 -16.56 -7.45
C ALA A 133 9.02 -15.69 -8.10
N PRO A 134 9.00 -15.41 -9.43
CA PRO A 134 9.89 -14.42 -10.05
C PRO A 134 9.81 -13.02 -9.44
N LEU A 135 8.58 -12.53 -9.23
CA LEU A 135 8.34 -11.21 -8.66
C LEU A 135 8.79 -11.16 -7.19
N ALA A 136 8.56 -12.22 -6.43
CA ALA A 136 9.01 -12.34 -5.05
C ALA A 136 10.53 -12.21 -4.95
N PHE A 137 11.28 -12.89 -5.83
CA PHE A 137 12.72 -12.78 -5.90
C PHE A 137 13.18 -11.35 -6.19
N LEU A 138 12.60 -10.70 -7.20
CA LEU A 138 12.93 -9.31 -7.55
C LEU A 138 12.68 -8.35 -6.39
N LEU A 139 11.51 -8.42 -5.76
CA LEU A 139 11.12 -7.52 -4.67
C LEU A 139 11.96 -7.75 -3.41
N LEU A 140 12.23 -9.00 -3.04
CA LEU A 140 13.04 -9.31 -1.87
C LEU A 140 14.53 -9.01 -2.08
N ASN A 141 15.05 -9.18 -3.30
CA ASN A 141 16.41 -8.75 -3.62
C ASN A 141 16.54 -7.22 -3.53
N HIS A 142 15.59 -6.48 -4.11
CA HIS A 142 15.59 -5.02 -4.02
C HIS A 142 15.39 -4.52 -2.58
N TYR A 143 14.63 -5.24 -1.74
CA TYR A 143 14.57 -4.97 -0.31
C TYR A 143 15.94 -5.10 0.37
N LEU A 144 16.78 -6.08 0.00
CA LEU A 144 18.14 -6.19 0.55
C LEU A 144 19.00 -4.99 0.14
N ASP A 145 18.93 -4.56 -1.11
CA ASP A 145 19.63 -3.36 -1.59
C ASP A 145 19.19 -2.10 -0.80
N LEU A 146 17.89 -1.98 -0.50
CA LEU A 146 17.35 -0.91 0.33
C LEU A 146 17.88 -0.95 1.77
N VAL A 147 18.01 -2.13 2.38
CA VAL A 147 18.59 -2.26 3.73
C VAL A 147 20.07 -1.87 3.73
N ASP A 148 20.84 -2.32 2.75
CA ASP A 148 22.25 -1.95 2.61
C ASP A 148 22.40 -0.42 2.43
N ALA A 149 21.53 0.20 1.61
CA ALA A 149 21.47 1.64 1.43
C ALA A 149 21.11 2.42 2.71
N ILE A 150 20.21 1.88 3.53
CA ILE A 150 19.84 2.46 4.84
C ILE A 150 21.03 2.42 5.79
N ASP A 151 21.71 1.28 5.89
CA ASP A 151 22.85 1.09 6.79
C ASP A 151 24.06 1.96 6.38
N GLU A 152 24.29 2.16 5.09
CA GLU A 152 25.34 3.04 4.56
C GLU A 152 24.92 4.52 4.48
N GLY A 153 23.61 4.81 4.55
CA GLY A 153 23.05 6.15 4.36
C GLY A 153 23.22 6.69 2.94
N ASP A 154 23.27 5.81 1.95
CA ASP A 154 23.52 6.15 0.53
C ASP A 154 22.48 5.51 -0.40
N ALA A 155 21.51 6.31 -0.84
CA ALA A 155 20.46 5.86 -1.75
C ALA A 155 20.97 5.48 -3.14
N SER A 156 22.19 5.87 -3.52
CA SER A 156 22.76 5.55 -4.83
C SER A 156 23.16 4.08 -4.99
N LEU A 157 23.14 3.32 -3.89
CA LEU A 157 23.41 1.88 -3.86
C LEU A 157 22.23 1.03 -4.38
N VAL A 158 21.04 1.62 -4.49
CA VAL A 158 19.82 0.88 -4.87
C VAL A 158 19.63 0.93 -6.38
N ASP A 159 19.58 -0.25 -7.03
CA ASP A 159 19.28 -0.37 -8.46
C ASP A 159 17.78 -0.54 -8.69
N TYR A 160 17.18 0.47 -9.35
CA TYR A 160 15.76 0.48 -9.73
C TYR A 160 15.50 0.02 -11.16
N SER A 161 16.53 -0.29 -11.95
CA SER A 161 16.35 -0.71 -13.35
C SER A 161 15.41 -1.92 -13.56
N PRO A 162 15.26 -2.88 -12.63
CA PRO A 162 14.27 -3.96 -12.78
C PRO A 162 12.81 -3.46 -12.83
N PHE A 163 12.55 -2.23 -12.37
CA PHE A 163 11.23 -1.60 -12.32
C PHE A 163 11.04 -0.51 -13.39
N ASP A 164 11.97 -0.39 -14.35
CA ASP A 164 11.84 0.53 -15.48
C ASP A 164 10.54 0.28 -16.26
N GLY A 165 9.83 1.37 -16.59
CA GLY A 165 8.55 1.30 -17.29
C GLY A 165 7.34 0.99 -16.40
N THR A 166 7.53 0.91 -15.08
CA THR A 166 6.45 0.92 -14.08
C THR A 166 6.21 2.34 -13.54
N ASP A 167 5.21 2.46 -12.68
CA ASP A 167 4.88 3.65 -11.89
C ASP A 167 5.41 3.55 -10.44
N ILE A 168 6.39 2.68 -10.20
CA ILE A 168 7.10 2.59 -8.92
C ILE A 168 8.17 3.70 -8.88
N PRO A 169 8.18 4.58 -7.85
CA PRO A 169 9.20 5.61 -7.70
C PRO A 169 10.61 5.01 -7.56
N SER A 170 11.58 5.60 -8.27
CA SER A 170 13.02 5.30 -8.14
C SER A 170 13.76 6.24 -7.19
N GLU A 171 13.13 7.35 -6.81
CA GLU A 171 13.66 8.30 -5.82
C GLU A 171 12.81 8.20 -4.55
N VAL A 172 13.35 7.52 -3.53
CA VAL A 172 12.65 7.28 -2.26
C VAL A 172 13.46 7.84 -1.08
N PRO A 173 12.81 8.33 -0.02
CA PRO A 173 13.50 8.71 1.20
C PRO A 173 14.01 7.48 1.95
N LEU A 174 15.26 7.48 2.39
CA LEU A 174 15.79 6.45 3.28
C LEU A 174 15.35 6.71 4.74
N PRO A 175 14.78 5.72 5.44
CA PRO A 175 14.52 5.83 6.88
C PRO A 175 15.81 5.81 7.71
N GLU A 176 15.72 6.17 8.99
CA GLU A 176 16.88 6.17 9.91
C GLU A 176 17.39 4.76 10.26
N ARG A 177 16.56 3.73 10.07
CA ARG A 177 16.87 2.33 10.38
C ARG A 177 15.99 1.40 9.55
N PRO A 178 16.43 0.15 9.29
CA PRO A 178 15.61 -0.86 8.64
C PRO A 178 14.31 -1.15 9.41
N TRP A 179 13.24 -1.44 8.69
CA TRP A 179 11.91 -1.68 9.24
C TRP A 179 11.83 -3.01 10.00
N VAL A 180 12.43 -4.07 9.47
CA VAL A 180 12.49 -5.39 10.13
C VAL A 180 13.75 -5.57 10.96
N GLU A 181 13.69 -6.46 11.95
CA GLU A 181 14.83 -6.83 12.77
C GLU A 181 15.85 -7.69 12.00
N SER A 182 17.12 -7.66 12.43
CA SER A 182 18.23 -8.31 11.73
C SER A 182 18.05 -9.81 11.50
N SER A 183 17.33 -10.54 12.35
CA SER A 183 17.08 -11.97 12.14
C SER A 183 16.21 -12.24 10.91
N ILE A 184 15.17 -11.44 10.70
CA ILE A 184 14.31 -11.54 9.51
C ILE A 184 15.10 -11.15 8.28
N HIS A 185 15.95 -10.12 8.37
CA HIS A 185 16.83 -9.74 7.28
C HIS A 185 17.75 -10.90 6.83
N GLU A 186 18.39 -11.59 7.77
CA GLU A 186 19.23 -12.76 7.45
C GLU A 186 18.41 -13.92 6.83
N GLU A 187 17.19 -14.18 7.30
CA GLU A 187 16.30 -15.18 6.69
C GLU A 187 15.98 -14.85 5.22
N ILE A 188 15.70 -13.57 4.92
CA ILE A 188 15.46 -13.12 3.54
C ILE A 188 16.72 -13.26 2.70
N LYS A 189 17.87 -12.89 3.25
CA LYS A 189 19.17 -13.00 2.58
C LYS A 189 19.49 -14.44 2.22
N GLU A 190 19.32 -15.38 3.16
CA GLU A 190 19.49 -16.82 2.89
C GLU A 190 18.54 -17.31 1.81
N TRP A 191 17.28 -16.88 1.82
CA TRP A 191 16.30 -17.25 0.81
C TRP A 191 16.67 -16.71 -0.59
N VAL A 192 16.99 -15.42 -0.70
CA VAL A 192 17.42 -14.80 -1.97
C VAL A 192 18.67 -15.49 -2.51
N LEU A 193 19.66 -15.77 -1.66
CA LEU A 193 20.86 -16.50 -2.06
C LEU A 193 20.52 -17.90 -2.58
N ALA A 194 19.68 -18.66 -1.88
CA ALA A 194 19.27 -20.00 -2.32
C ALA A 194 18.53 -19.96 -3.66
N THR A 195 17.63 -19.00 -3.85
CA THR A 195 16.88 -18.84 -5.10
C THR A 195 17.77 -18.35 -6.25
N SER A 196 18.79 -17.53 -5.97
CA SER A 196 19.70 -17.01 -7.00
C SER A 196 20.54 -18.08 -7.71
N VAL A 197 20.79 -19.22 -7.04
CA VAL A 197 21.55 -20.37 -7.55
C VAL A 197 20.70 -21.24 -8.50
N ASP A 198 19.37 -21.13 -8.43
CA ASP A 198 18.47 -21.85 -9.32
C ASP A 198 18.32 -21.13 -10.67
N ASP A 199 19.02 -21.62 -11.70
CA ASP A 199 19.04 -21.08 -13.07
C ASP A 199 17.65 -21.09 -13.76
N ALA A 200 16.64 -21.76 -13.18
CA ALA A 200 15.29 -21.82 -13.71
C ALA A 200 14.39 -20.65 -13.28
N ALA A 201 14.80 -19.84 -12.30
CA ALA A 201 14.02 -18.71 -11.82
C ALA A 201 14.05 -17.58 -12.85
N ARG A 202 12.94 -17.40 -13.58
CA ARG A 202 12.69 -16.16 -14.33
C ARG A 202 12.77 -14.98 -13.35
N ARG A 203 13.35 -13.87 -13.79
CA ARG A 203 13.57 -12.66 -12.98
C ARG A 203 12.84 -11.49 -13.64
N ASP A 204 11.60 -11.74 -13.99
CA ASP A 204 10.77 -10.82 -14.77
C ASP A 204 9.62 -10.31 -13.90
N LEU A 205 9.23 -9.06 -14.14
CA LEU A 205 7.99 -8.52 -13.61
C LEU A 205 6.80 -9.35 -14.10
N LYS A 206 5.79 -9.47 -13.24
CA LYS A 206 4.53 -10.12 -13.62
C LYS A 206 3.72 -9.19 -14.51
N LEU A 207 3.60 -9.55 -15.79
CA LEU A 207 2.88 -8.75 -16.77
C LEU A 207 1.41 -9.16 -16.89
N ASP A 208 0.54 -8.19 -17.14
CA ASP A 208 -0.87 -8.44 -17.47
C ASP A 208 -1.15 -8.41 -18.98
N SER A 209 -2.43 -8.42 -19.37
CA SER A 209 -2.82 -8.41 -20.79
C SER A 209 -2.45 -7.13 -21.56
N ARG A 210 -2.04 -6.06 -20.88
CA ARG A 210 -1.53 -4.83 -21.48
C ARG A 210 -0.03 -4.95 -21.82
N GLY A 211 0.64 -6.01 -21.34
CA GLY A 211 2.10 -6.14 -21.43
C GLY A 211 2.84 -5.21 -20.46
N LEU A 212 2.13 -4.64 -19.48
CA LEU A 212 2.69 -3.82 -18.41
C LEU A 212 2.78 -4.66 -17.14
N PHE A 213 3.60 -4.23 -16.18
CA PHE A 213 3.54 -4.76 -14.83
C PHE A 213 2.11 -4.66 -14.30
N GLU A 214 1.58 -5.75 -13.75
CA GLU A 214 0.15 -5.90 -13.51
C GLU A 214 -0.46 -4.85 -12.57
N ALA A 215 0.35 -4.26 -11.68
CA ALA A 215 -0.08 -3.23 -10.76
C ALA A 215 0.06 -1.81 -11.34
N THR A 216 0.61 -1.62 -12.53
CA THR A 216 0.85 -0.29 -13.08
C THR A 216 -0.45 0.38 -13.54
N ILE A 217 -0.77 1.52 -12.93
CA ILE A 217 -1.94 2.36 -13.21
C ILE A 217 -1.61 3.54 -14.12
N GLU A 218 -0.33 3.87 -14.33
CA GLU A 218 0.08 4.93 -15.25
C GLU A 218 1.35 4.54 -16.02
N ALA A 219 1.28 4.53 -17.35
CA ALA A 219 2.43 4.24 -18.21
C ALA A 219 2.19 4.79 -19.62
N ASN A 220 3.26 5.20 -20.29
CA ASN A 220 3.22 5.63 -21.70
C ASN A 220 2.20 6.77 -21.99
N GLY A 221 1.93 7.63 -21.00
CA GLY A 221 0.94 8.72 -21.10
C GLY A 221 -0.52 8.28 -20.98
N GLU A 222 -0.77 7.00 -20.69
CA GLU A 222 -2.09 6.46 -20.36
C GLU A 222 -2.21 6.28 -18.85
N LYS A 223 -3.41 6.53 -18.33
CA LYS A 223 -3.75 6.35 -16.92
C LYS A 223 -5.01 5.51 -16.80
N TRP A 224 -4.93 4.44 -16.03
CA TRP A 224 -6.05 3.54 -15.70
C TRP A 224 -6.66 3.91 -14.35
N PRO A 225 -7.97 3.74 -14.17
CA PRO A 225 -8.59 3.93 -12.87
C PRO A 225 -8.02 2.95 -11.84
N GLU A 226 -7.70 3.45 -10.65
CA GLU A 226 -7.18 2.66 -9.54
C GLU A 226 -8.35 2.03 -8.76
N CYS A 227 -8.33 0.71 -8.59
CA CYS A 227 -9.31 0.00 -7.77
C CYS A 227 -9.14 0.36 -6.30
N ILE A 228 -10.16 0.94 -5.68
CA ILE A 228 -10.11 1.39 -4.29
C ILE A 228 -9.78 0.26 -3.29
N ILE A 229 -10.05 -0.99 -3.63
CA ILE A 229 -9.83 -2.15 -2.74
C ILE A 229 -8.39 -2.68 -2.83
N THR A 230 -7.82 -2.72 -4.03
CA THR A 230 -6.55 -3.41 -4.30
C THR A 230 -5.44 -2.48 -4.75
N GLY A 231 -5.78 -1.27 -5.17
CA GLY A 231 -4.89 -0.36 -5.89
C GLY A 231 -4.57 -0.83 -7.32
N TYR A 232 -5.08 -1.97 -7.79
CA TYR A 232 -4.75 -2.43 -9.14
C TYR A 232 -5.47 -1.59 -10.20
N PRO A 233 -4.92 -1.51 -11.42
CA PRO A 233 -5.59 -0.89 -12.56
C PRO A 233 -6.85 -1.67 -12.91
N ILE A 234 -7.98 -0.97 -13.06
CA ILE A 234 -9.23 -1.59 -13.50
C ILE A 234 -9.18 -1.80 -15.01
N THR A 235 -9.01 -3.06 -15.42
CA THR A 235 -8.91 -3.47 -16.83
C THR A 235 -10.13 -4.28 -17.31
N ARG A 236 -11.04 -4.67 -16.40
CA ARG A 236 -12.22 -5.48 -16.70
C ARG A 236 -13.51 -4.71 -16.47
N ILE A 237 -14.27 -5.06 -15.43
CA ILE A 237 -15.59 -4.50 -15.15
C ILE A 237 -15.46 -3.51 -14.02
N ARG A 238 -15.54 -2.22 -14.38
CA ARG A 238 -15.54 -1.10 -13.44
C ARG A 238 -16.89 -0.95 -12.76
N ILE A 239 -16.88 -0.78 -11.44
CA ILE A 239 -18.02 -0.34 -10.63
C ILE A 239 -17.68 0.99 -10.00
N ASP A 240 -18.54 2.00 -10.18
CA ASP A 240 -18.35 3.36 -9.67
C ASP A 240 -19.11 3.58 -8.36
N PHE A 241 -18.48 4.29 -7.43
CA PHE A 241 -19.04 4.76 -6.16
C PHE A 241 -18.62 6.22 -5.97
N GLY A 242 -19.43 7.15 -6.50
CA GLY A 242 -19.03 8.56 -6.58
C GLY A 242 -17.82 8.73 -7.50
N ASP A 243 -16.77 9.38 -6.99
CA ASP A 243 -15.51 9.60 -7.71
C ASP A 243 -14.52 8.42 -7.57
N LEU A 244 -14.84 7.43 -6.73
CA LEU A 244 -14.05 6.21 -6.55
C LEU A 244 -14.58 5.08 -7.43
N CYS A 245 -13.73 4.09 -7.69
CA CYS A 245 -14.14 2.91 -8.45
C CYS A 245 -13.43 1.63 -7.98
N ALA A 246 -14.03 0.49 -8.28
CA ALA A 246 -13.48 -0.82 -7.99
C ALA A 246 -13.61 -1.76 -9.20
N ASP A 247 -12.72 -2.73 -9.31
CA ASP A 247 -12.98 -3.90 -10.14
C ASP A 247 -14.10 -4.74 -9.51
N LYS A 248 -15.05 -5.20 -10.33
CA LYS A 248 -16.22 -5.95 -9.87
C LYS A 248 -15.85 -7.22 -9.09
N ASP A 249 -14.84 -7.95 -9.53
CA ASP A 249 -14.47 -9.22 -8.90
C ASP A 249 -13.81 -8.97 -7.54
N ASP A 250 -12.91 -7.99 -7.46
CA ASP A 250 -12.26 -7.60 -6.21
C ASP A 250 -13.26 -7.02 -5.21
N LEU A 251 -14.24 -6.23 -5.68
CA LEU A 251 -15.37 -5.78 -4.88
C LEU A 251 -16.19 -6.94 -4.31
N ASN A 252 -16.52 -7.92 -5.15
CA ASN A 252 -17.29 -9.07 -4.70
C ASN A 252 -16.53 -9.88 -3.64
N ARG A 253 -15.23 -10.11 -3.83
CA ARG A 253 -14.36 -10.78 -2.85
C ARG A 253 -14.34 -10.04 -1.52
N PHE A 254 -14.17 -8.72 -1.54
CA PHE A 254 -14.16 -7.89 -0.35
C PHE A 254 -15.51 -7.92 0.38
N LEU A 255 -16.62 -7.79 -0.35
CA LEU A 255 -17.97 -7.87 0.20
C LEU A 255 -18.28 -9.26 0.80
N ILE A 256 -17.78 -10.33 0.20
CA ILE A 256 -17.89 -11.68 0.75
C ILE A 256 -17.10 -11.76 2.06
N ALA A 257 -15.86 -11.25 2.12
CA ALA A 257 -15.05 -11.25 3.33
C ALA A 257 -15.75 -10.54 4.49
N ILE A 258 -16.35 -9.36 4.25
CA ILE A 258 -17.16 -8.64 5.26
C ILE A 258 -18.32 -9.51 5.76
N LYS A 259 -19.04 -10.18 4.85
CA LYS A 259 -20.24 -10.97 5.19
C LYS A 259 -19.89 -12.26 5.94
N THR A 260 -18.78 -12.92 5.59
CA THR A 260 -18.41 -14.22 6.16
C THR A 260 -17.56 -14.10 7.41
N SER A 261 -16.84 -12.99 7.58
CA SER A 261 -15.89 -12.79 8.66
C SER A 261 -15.93 -11.34 9.17
N PRO A 262 -17.09 -10.86 9.67
CA PRO A 262 -17.24 -9.48 10.09
C PRO A 262 -16.33 -9.17 11.28
N THR A 263 -15.51 -8.13 11.13
CA THR A 263 -14.69 -7.55 12.19
C THR A 263 -14.95 -6.05 12.27
N ASP A 264 -14.71 -5.44 13.43
CA ASP A 264 -14.83 -3.99 13.59
C ASP A 264 -13.92 -3.23 12.60
N GLN A 265 -12.79 -3.84 12.23
CA GLN A 265 -11.83 -3.29 11.28
C GLN A 265 -12.38 -3.27 9.85
N LEU A 266 -13.00 -4.37 9.40
CA LEU A 266 -13.64 -4.42 8.07
C LEU A 266 -14.83 -3.47 7.98
N ILE A 267 -15.63 -3.38 9.05
CA ILE A 267 -16.76 -2.44 9.12
C ILE A 267 -16.23 -1.00 9.03
N ASN A 268 -15.18 -0.67 9.77
CA ASN A 268 -14.53 0.64 9.68
C ASN A 268 -13.99 0.94 8.27
N VAL A 269 -13.39 -0.03 7.58
CA VAL A 269 -12.95 0.14 6.19
C VAL A 269 -14.14 0.41 5.27
N GLN A 270 -15.24 -0.33 5.41
CA GLN A 270 -16.46 -0.12 4.61
C GLN A 270 -17.07 1.28 4.85
N GLU A 271 -17.12 1.72 6.10
CA GLU A 271 -17.60 3.06 6.46
C GLU A 271 -16.68 4.16 5.90
N PHE A 272 -15.36 3.97 5.99
CA PHE A 272 -14.38 4.89 5.41
C PHE A 272 -14.55 5.02 3.89
N MET A 273 -14.66 3.91 3.17
CA MET A 273 -14.88 3.92 1.72
C MET A 273 -16.19 4.62 1.37
N SER A 274 -17.25 4.39 2.15
CA SER A 274 -18.55 5.04 1.94
C SER A 274 -18.48 6.56 2.15
N ARG A 275 -17.72 7.00 3.18
CA ARG A 275 -17.46 8.43 3.44
C ARG A 275 -16.68 9.05 2.28
N TRP A 276 -15.58 8.43 1.87
CA TRP A 276 -14.72 8.98 0.82
C TRP A 276 -15.45 9.05 -0.53
N ALA A 277 -16.25 8.04 -0.84
CA ALA A 277 -17.10 8.02 -2.03
C ALA A 277 -18.28 9.02 -1.99
N ASP A 278 -18.64 9.54 -0.81
CA ASP A 278 -19.94 10.18 -0.53
C ASP A 278 -21.14 9.33 -0.99
N HIS A 279 -20.98 8.00 -0.99
CA HIS A 279 -21.96 7.03 -1.44
C HIS A 279 -21.90 5.78 -0.56
N PRO A 280 -23.04 5.21 -0.14
CA PRO A 280 -23.02 3.98 0.64
C PRO A 280 -22.46 2.84 -0.21
N LEU A 281 -21.52 2.09 0.36
CA LEU A 281 -21.05 0.84 -0.23
C LEU A 281 -22.12 -0.23 0.01
N ASN A 282 -23.19 -0.16 -0.79
CA ASN A 282 -24.36 -1.03 -0.67
C ASN A 282 -23.97 -2.48 -0.94
N MET A 283 -24.32 -3.38 -0.01
CA MET A 283 -24.08 -4.84 -0.11
C MET A 283 -24.98 -5.58 -1.11
N SER A 284 -25.64 -4.86 -2.02
CA SER A 284 -26.64 -5.39 -2.94
C SER A 284 -25.97 -5.94 -4.20
N LEU A 285 -25.83 -7.27 -4.25
CA LEU A 285 -25.59 -8.01 -5.50
C LEU A 285 -26.85 -8.04 -6.36
#